data_AF-A0A532AFY0-F1
#
_entry.id   AF-A0A532AFY0-F1
#
_cell.length_a   1.000
_cell.length_b   1.000
_cell.length_c   1.000
_cell.angle_alpha   90.00
_cell.angle_beta   90.00
_cell.angle_gamma   90.00
#
_symmetry.space_group_name_H-M   'P 1'
#
loop_
_entity.id
_entity.type
_entity.pdbx_description
1 polymer ?
#
loop_
_entity_poly.entity_id
_entity_poly.type
_entity_poly.pdbx_seq_one_letter_code
_entity_poly.pdbx_strand_id
1 'polypeptide(L)' 'GLGREKIILSAKVSGVQDLIAVYTELATRSNHALHLGLTEAGMGSKGIVASSAAMGILLQQGIGDTIRISLTPEPNGD' A
#
# COMPACT_ATOMS: atom_id res chain seq x y z
N GLY A 1 -24.95 12.30 1.50
CA GLY A 1 -23.84 11.41 1.10
C GLY A 1 -23.54 10.42 2.22
N LEU A 2 -22.60 9.50 2.00
CA LEU A 2 -22.16 8.57 3.05
C LEU A 2 -21.37 9.29 4.16
N GLY A 3 -21.49 8.78 5.38
CA GLY A 3 -20.64 9.18 6.49
C GLY A 3 -19.18 8.81 6.23
N ARG A 4 -18.27 9.61 6.74
CA ARG A 4 -16.82 9.46 6.56
C ARG A 4 -16.29 8.13 7.10
N GLU A 5 -16.84 7.66 8.21
CA GLU A 5 -16.56 6.36 8.83
C GLU A 5 -16.93 5.17 7.93
N LYS A 6 -17.68 5.42 6.85
CA LYS A 6 -18.07 4.43 5.85
C LYS A 6 -17.20 4.49 4.58
N ILE A 7 -16.12 5.27 4.59
CA ILE A 7 -15.24 5.49 3.44
C ILE A 7 -13.79 5.16 3.79
N ILE A 8 -13.16 4.33 2.96
CA ILE A 8 -11.74 3.96 3.02
C ILE A 8 -11.10 4.41 1.71
N LEU A 9 -9.90 5.00 1.79
CA LEU A 9 -9.15 5.48 0.61
C LEU A 9 -7.94 4.58 0.32
N SER A 10 -7.63 4.42 -0.97
CA SER A 10 -6.37 3.85 -1.43
C SER A 10 -5.89 4.59 -2.67
N ALA A 11 -4.61 4.93 -2.73
CA ALA A 11 -3.94 5.53 -3.88
C ALA A 11 -2.73 4.67 -4.25
N LYS A 12 -2.97 3.61 -5.03
CA LYS A 12 -1.96 2.58 -5.29
C LYS A 12 -1.10 2.95 -6.51
N VAL A 13 0.21 2.78 -6.37
CA VAL A 13 1.22 2.91 -7.43
C VAL A 13 2.20 1.74 -7.37
N SER A 14 3.05 1.58 -8.38
CA SER A 14 3.96 0.44 -8.51
C SER A 14 5.39 0.72 -8.08
N GLY A 15 5.79 1.99 -8.00
CA GLY A 15 7.08 2.40 -7.45
C GLY A 15 7.08 2.43 -5.93
N VAL A 16 8.12 1.86 -5.29
CA VAL A 16 8.27 1.85 -3.82
C VAL A 16 8.32 3.28 -3.26
N GLN A 17 9.17 4.13 -3.83
CA GLN A 17 9.33 5.51 -3.37
C GLN A 17 8.09 6.36 -3.66
N ASP A 18 7.46 6.15 -4.81
CA ASP A 18 6.22 6.82 -5.18
C ASP A 18 5.08 6.43 -4.22
N LEU A 19 5.00 5.14 -3.84
CA LEU A 19 3.98 4.68 -2.89
C LEU A 19 4.15 5.37 -1.53
N ILE A 20 5.39 5.46 -1.05
CA ILE A 20 5.71 6.15 0.21
C ILE A 20 5.28 7.62 0.10
N ALA A 21 5.73 8.32 -0.94
CA ALA A 21 5.42 9.74 -1.13
C ALA A 21 3.91 10.00 -1.22
N VAL A 22 3.18 9.20 -1.99
CA VAL A 22 1.72 9.33 -2.17
C VAL A 22 0.98 9.11 -0.86
N TYR A 23 1.30 8.07 -0.09
CA TYR A 23 0.59 7.80 1.16
C TYR A 23 0.99 8.76 2.29
N THR A 24 2.25 9.21 2.34
CA THR A 24 2.66 10.27 3.26
C THR A 24 1.87 11.55 3.00
N GLU A 25 1.74 11.97 1.73
CA GLU A 25 0.95 13.15 1.37
C GLU A 25 -0.56 12.93 1.56
N LEU A 26 -1.07 11.71 1.34
CA LEU A 26 -2.48 11.42 1.57
C LEU A 26 -2.83 11.49 3.06
N ALA A 27 -1.94 11.03 3.94
CA ALA A 27 -2.11 11.07 5.38
C ALA A 27 -2.08 12.51 5.94
N THR A 28 -1.31 13.42 5.34
CA THR A 28 -1.31 14.85 5.73
C THR A 28 -2.57 15.59 5.27
N ARG A 29 -3.17 15.15 4.15
CA ARG A 29 -4.32 15.82 3.53
C ARG A 29 -5.67 15.25 3.91
N SER A 30 -5.70 14.05 4.48
CA SER A 30 -6.95 13.33 4.78
C SER A 30 -6.77 12.44 6.00
N ASN A 31 -7.76 12.50 6.89
CA ASN A 31 -7.78 11.63 8.06
C ASN A 31 -8.48 10.28 7.79
N HIS A 32 -8.99 10.02 6.57
CA HIS A 32 -9.80 8.81 6.29
C HIS A 32 -8.96 7.56 6.53
N ALA A 33 -9.61 6.43 6.84
CA ALA A 33 -8.89 5.16 6.91
C ALA A 33 -8.18 4.88 5.57
N LEU A 34 -6.90 4.52 5.63
CA LEU A 34 -6.05 4.28 4.49
C LEU A 34 -5.80 2.79 4.31
N HIS A 35 -6.18 2.27 3.15
CA HIS A 35 -5.88 0.91 2.73
C HIS A 35 -4.63 0.87 1.86
N LEU A 36 -3.52 0.44 2.45
CA LEU A 36 -2.24 0.37 1.79
C LEU A 36 -2.17 -0.82 0.82
N GLY A 37 -1.49 -0.61 -0.30
CA GLY A 37 -1.09 -1.69 -1.18
C GLY A 37 -0.26 -1.19 -2.35
N LEU A 38 0.81 -1.91 -2.65
CA LEU A 38 1.60 -1.74 -3.86
C LEU A 38 0.88 -2.45 -5.02
N THR A 39 0.69 -1.77 -6.15
CA THR A 39 0.22 -2.46 -7.37
C THR A 39 1.42 -3.00 -8.14
N GLU A 40 1.25 -4.10 -8.87
CA GLU A 40 2.31 -4.64 -9.74
C GLU A 40 3.66 -4.83 -9.03
N ALA A 41 3.65 -5.31 -7.79
CA ALA A 41 4.87 -5.53 -6.99
C ALA A 41 5.89 -6.44 -7.72
N GLY A 42 5.40 -7.25 -8.65
CA GLY A 42 6.15 -8.23 -9.41
C GLY A 42 5.95 -9.63 -8.85
N MET A 43 6.69 -10.57 -9.42
CA MET A 43 6.63 -11.99 -9.12
C MET A 43 7.66 -12.37 -8.05
N GLY A 44 7.33 -13.39 -7.26
CA GLY A 44 8.25 -14.02 -6.30
C GLY A 44 8.90 -13.03 -5.33
N SER A 45 10.20 -13.21 -5.09
CA SER A 45 10.97 -12.42 -4.11
C SER A 45 10.96 -10.91 -4.39
N LYS A 46 10.89 -10.50 -5.67
CA LYS A 46 10.87 -9.07 -6.03
C LYS A 46 9.64 -8.38 -5.43
N GLY A 47 8.46 -9.00 -5.56
CA GLY A 47 7.22 -8.46 -5.02
C GLY A 47 7.20 -8.42 -3.49
N ILE A 48 7.77 -9.44 -2.86
CA ILE A 48 7.91 -9.53 -1.40
C ILE A 48 8.80 -8.40 -0.90
N VAL A 49 9.99 -8.23 -1.49
CA VAL A 49 10.97 -7.21 -1.07
C VAL A 49 10.41 -5.81 -1.31
N ALA A 50 9.88 -5.51 -2.49
CA ALA A 50 9.32 -4.19 -2.81
C ALA A 50 8.17 -3.82 -1.87
N SER A 51 7.24 -4.75 -1.65
CA SER A 51 6.10 -4.51 -0.76
C SER A 51 6.56 -4.34 0.69
N SER A 52 7.46 -5.19 1.19
CA SER A 52 7.98 -5.09 2.55
C SER A 52 8.73 -3.78 2.80
N ALA A 53 9.52 -3.33 1.82
CA ALA A 53 10.27 -2.08 1.90
C ALA A 53 9.34 -0.86 2.03
N ALA A 54 8.29 -0.78 1.19
CA ALA A 54 7.34 0.33 1.26
C ALA A 54 6.49 0.30 2.53
N MET A 55 5.94 -0.88 2.88
CA MET A 55 5.08 -1.03 4.06
C MET A 55 5.84 -0.77 5.36
N GLY A 56 7.08 -1.23 5.47
CA GLY A 56 7.90 -1.01 6.67
C GLY A 56 8.06 0.47 7.00
N ILE A 57 8.30 1.31 5.99
CA ILE A 57 8.44 2.76 6.17
C ILE A 57 7.10 3.40 6.56
N LEU A 58 6.02 3.11 5.81
CA LEU A 58 4.71 3.72 6.07
C LEU A 58 4.15 3.32 7.44
N LEU A 59 4.23 2.05 7.81
CA LEU A 59 3.73 1.56 9.09
C LEU A 59 4.55 2.11 10.26
N GLN A 60 5.87 2.26 10.11
CA GLN A 60 6.71 2.87 11.14
C GLN A 60 6.40 4.36 11.37
N GLN A 61 5.87 5.05 10.35
CA GLN A 61 5.33 6.40 10.47
C GLN A 61 3.89 6.46 11.03
N GLY A 62 3.28 5.31 11.30
CA GLY A 62 1.88 5.22 11.75
C GLY A 62 0.85 5.43 10.63
N ILE A 63 1.24 5.24 9.37
CA ILE A 63 0.37 5.41 8.21
C ILE A 63 -0.17 4.05 7.77
N GLY A 64 -1.49 3.93 7.65
CA GLY A 64 -2.20 2.75 7.16
C GLY A 64 -3.05 2.06 8.24
N ASP A 65 -4.32 1.83 7.92
CA ASP A 65 -5.30 1.18 8.80
C ASP A 65 -5.54 -0.28 8.41
N THR A 66 -5.25 -0.61 7.15
CA THR A 66 -5.29 -1.97 6.63
C THR A 66 -4.30 -2.09 5.48
N ILE A 67 -3.75 -3.30 5.27
CA ILE A 67 -2.74 -3.58 4.26
C ILE A 67 -3.17 -4.74 3.37
N ARG A 68 -2.79 -4.69 2.09
CA ARG A 68 -2.85 -5.83 1.19
C ARG A 68 -1.59 -5.90 0.33
N ILE A 69 -0.95 -7.06 0.33
CA ILE A 69 0.17 -7.37 -0.57
C ILE A 69 -0.38 -8.12 -1.78
N SER A 70 -0.11 -7.59 -2.98
CA SER A 70 -0.58 -8.16 -4.24
C SER A 70 0.62 -8.75 -4.99
N LEU A 71 0.94 -10.01 -4.70
CA LEU A 71 2.01 -10.74 -5.39
C LEU A 71 1.45 -11.38 -6.65
N THR A 72 2.22 -11.35 -7.73
CA THR A 72 1.93 -12.18 -8.89
C THR A 72 2.43 -13.60 -8.58
N PRO A 73 1.58 -14.63 -8.64
CA PRO A 73 2.00 -16.01 -8.48
C PRO A 73 3.08 -16.37 -9.50
N GLU A 74 4.03 -17.20 -9.12
CA GLU A 74 4.96 -17.79 -10.09
C GLU A 74 4.19 -18.76 -11.01
N PRO A 75 4.51 -18.85 -12.32
CA PRO A 75 3.94 -19.88 -13.18
C PRO A 75 4.31 -21.26 -12.61
N ASN A 76 3.32 -22.02 -12.18
CA ASN A 76 3.47 -23.31 -11.45
C ASN A 76 4.01 -23.19 -10.01
N GLY A 77 4.04 -22.00 -9.40
CA GLY A 77 4.09 -21.89 -7.94
C GLY A 77 2.73 -22.28 -7.37
N ASP A 78 2.72 -23.01 -6.26
CA ASP A 78 1.52 -23.58 -5.61
C ASP A 78 0.27 -22.69 -5.68
#